data_AF-A0A0F9HXT6-F1
#
_entry.id   AF-A0A0F9HXT6-F1
#
_cell.length_a   1.000
_cell.length_b   1.000
_cell.length_c   1.000
_cell.angle_alpha   90.00
_cell.angle_beta   90.00
_cell.angle_gamma   90.00
#
_symmetry.space_group_name_H-M   'P 1'
#
loop_
_entity.id
_entity.type
_entity.pdbx_description
1 polymer ?
#
loop_
_entity_poly.entity_id
_entity_poly.type
_entity_poly.pdbx_seq_one_letter_code
_entity_poly.pdbx_strand_id
1 'polypeptide(L)'
;MLIQSPFITSIDTDHFLVTSGKLNFSDNEKVLSHDRQGSFLEQIDFTVSESGGTVTGSLEKEGGGDLTQFWSDDFDALDCTGPVCTVDLTPRVGTDTAPAAAFVYILQSDKTTLVAATSFPANSVEHIRVCSLVLQSAATTGTEGALMIRNWNDPAFGITNPRGGNIVSSERVRKEHALHNSGVVLSITGSGTGTITLDTTAGTVYQFNLQTFPAIDMAGADNIHLVNLSGSEYSTSVNLVADITTLADGVTAIGNNKYFNIVVWGVQNRTGTTSHLMCNLPTGQYNNSLGGTTDAQKFSVHTIPSAFRGTGFLIAELTFQLTGGGTTWTTVQNKDLLGQTPILVPGGGTTTAISMFPDSAFEIFDNGDDSKEGVFELSGITTGNIRTLTWPDVSTKMWADDGSVPLTANWNVGSFDITMDNLILGANPSIISSANAIQLKPSGDTDDYLEFSTNSDVPSIKIIGGSDLLLESDNVGIVELFVQESNIKNIQLFWDKTNIVGGLLCTHPLDLRASGDTDDYIQLTTVANVPIIGTVGNCDLKITSSSGEIDFDNENLTTLGTLDCGAATLGGNLIIPDAGYIGSVSHTNAIQIEADGDIVIDQYLT
;
A
#
# COMPACT_ATOMS: atom_id res chain seq x y z
N MET A 1 90.22 -14.55 -56.77
CA MET A 1 89.26 -15.64 -57.04
C MET A 1 88.28 -15.63 -55.88
N LEU A 2 87.03 -15.29 -56.17
CA LEU A 2 86.07 -14.78 -55.19
C LEU A 2 85.65 -15.84 -54.18
N ILE A 3 85.44 -15.32 -52.97
CA ILE A 3 85.08 -15.99 -51.73
C ILE A 3 83.76 -16.74 -51.90
N GLN A 4 83.79 -17.99 -51.45
CA GLN A 4 82.64 -18.87 -51.29
C GLN A 4 81.61 -18.19 -50.39
N SER A 5 80.41 -17.91 -50.92
CA SER A 5 79.27 -17.47 -50.14
C SER A 5 79.00 -18.50 -49.04
N PRO A 6 78.88 -18.12 -47.76
CA PRO A 6 78.33 -19.03 -46.79
C PRO A 6 76.86 -19.22 -47.17
N PHE A 7 76.47 -20.44 -47.51
CA PHE A 7 75.11 -20.86 -47.26
C PHE A 7 74.85 -20.57 -45.78
N ILE A 8 73.72 -19.92 -45.49
CA ILE A 8 73.23 -19.75 -44.13
C ILE A 8 73.12 -21.14 -43.51
N THR A 9 74.14 -21.53 -42.75
CA THR A 9 74.11 -22.63 -41.80
C THR A 9 73.82 -21.99 -40.44
N SER A 10 72.60 -22.22 -39.95
CA SER A 10 72.00 -21.72 -38.70
C SER A 10 71.80 -20.20 -38.59
N ILE A 11 70.54 -19.77 -38.75
CA ILE A 11 69.98 -18.65 -38.00
C ILE A 11 68.78 -19.22 -37.24
N ASP A 12 68.84 -19.04 -35.93
CA ASP A 12 67.87 -19.26 -34.86
C ASP A 12 66.47 -19.78 -35.23
N THR A 13 66.09 -20.90 -34.62
CA THR A 13 64.97 -21.78 -34.96
C THR A 13 63.57 -21.27 -34.66
N ASP A 14 63.40 -20.04 -34.18
CA ASP A 14 62.14 -19.79 -33.46
C ASP A 14 60.94 -19.34 -34.31
N HIS A 15 61.05 -18.88 -35.57
CA HIS A 15 59.82 -18.39 -36.24
C HIS A 15 59.62 -18.58 -37.77
N PHE A 16 60.63 -18.66 -38.64
CA PHE A 16 60.37 -18.73 -40.10
C PHE A 16 61.44 -19.49 -40.91
N LEU A 17 61.02 -20.46 -41.73
CA LEU A 17 61.88 -21.22 -42.66
C LEU A 17 61.36 -21.08 -44.10
N VAL A 18 62.06 -20.35 -44.96
CA VAL A 18 61.76 -20.34 -46.40
C VAL A 18 62.49 -21.49 -47.08
N THR A 19 61.77 -22.48 -47.58
CA THR A 19 62.33 -23.57 -48.40
C THR A 19 61.65 -23.63 -49.77
N SER A 20 62.44 -23.67 -50.84
CA SER A 20 61.97 -23.82 -52.24
C SER A 20 60.90 -22.81 -52.68
N GLY A 21 60.99 -21.56 -52.21
CA GLY A 21 60.05 -20.49 -52.57
C GLY A 21 58.71 -20.54 -51.85
N LYS A 22 58.53 -21.45 -50.89
CA LYS A 22 57.41 -21.47 -49.95
C LYS A 22 57.88 -21.01 -48.57
N LEU A 23 57.15 -20.10 -47.96
CA LEU A 23 57.33 -19.71 -46.57
C LEU A 23 56.70 -20.81 -45.71
N ASN A 24 57.53 -21.59 -45.01
CA ASN A 24 57.08 -22.55 -44.00
C ASN A 24 57.39 -21.95 -42.63
N PHE A 25 56.48 -22.05 -41.68
CA PHE A 25 56.79 -21.66 -40.31
C PHE A 25 57.49 -22.85 -39.63
N SER A 26 58.48 -22.60 -38.77
CA SER A 26 59.12 -23.66 -37.98
C SER A 26 58.13 -24.22 -36.95
N ASP A 27 58.49 -25.31 -36.25
CA ASP A 27 57.63 -26.09 -35.33
C ASP A 27 56.77 -25.28 -34.31
N ASN A 28 57.03 -23.99 -34.14
CA ASN A 28 56.14 -23.03 -33.46
C ASN A 28 54.79 -22.77 -34.17
N GLU A 29 54.58 -23.21 -35.41
CA GLU A 29 53.23 -23.26 -36.02
C GLU A 29 52.32 -24.28 -35.30
N LYS A 30 52.91 -25.30 -34.64
CA LYS A 30 52.18 -26.23 -33.76
C LYS A 30 51.86 -25.66 -32.38
N VAL A 31 52.42 -24.49 -32.04
CA VAL A 31 52.13 -23.78 -30.78
C VAL A 31 51.09 -22.68 -30.99
N LEU A 32 51.00 -22.13 -32.21
CA LEU A 32 49.92 -21.24 -32.64
C LEU A 32 48.55 -21.95 -32.74
N SER A 33 48.48 -23.29 -32.68
CA SER A 33 47.22 -24.05 -32.61
C SER A 33 46.66 -24.23 -31.19
N HIS A 34 47.42 -23.88 -30.14
CA HIS A 34 46.99 -24.10 -28.76
C HIS A 34 45.80 -23.21 -28.37
N ASP A 35 45.66 -22.03 -28.97
CA ASP A 35 44.51 -21.15 -28.75
C ASP A 35 43.19 -21.69 -29.36
N ARG A 36 43.31 -22.71 -30.22
CA ARG A 36 42.22 -23.36 -30.95
C ARG A 36 42.00 -24.82 -30.54
N GLN A 37 42.71 -25.30 -29.52
CA GLN A 37 42.61 -26.66 -29.01
C GLN A 37 41.15 -27.03 -28.67
N GLY A 38 40.70 -28.22 -29.10
CA GLY A 38 39.35 -28.71 -28.80
C GLY A 38 38.26 -28.21 -29.77
N SER A 39 38.64 -27.74 -30.95
CA SER A 39 37.73 -27.22 -31.99
C SER A 39 38.02 -27.77 -33.39
N PHE A 40 37.11 -27.49 -34.32
CA PHE A 40 37.31 -27.70 -35.75
C PHE A 40 37.71 -26.39 -36.44
N LEU A 41 38.48 -26.49 -37.53
CA LEU A 41 38.78 -25.34 -38.37
C LEU A 41 37.51 -24.82 -39.05
N GLU A 42 36.73 -25.74 -39.63
CA GLU A 42 35.51 -25.48 -40.38
C GLU A 42 34.26 -25.49 -39.48
N GLN A 43 33.18 -24.93 -40.02
CA GLN A 43 31.86 -25.02 -39.40
C GLN A 43 31.30 -26.43 -39.60
N ILE A 44 30.87 -27.06 -38.52
CA ILE A 44 30.31 -28.41 -38.52
C ILE A 44 28.81 -28.42 -38.82
N ASP A 45 28.40 -29.47 -39.51
CA ASP A 45 27.02 -29.87 -39.67
C ASP A 45 26.81 -31.25 -39.04
N PHE A 46 26.21 -31.23 -37.86
CA PHE A 46 25.73 -32.42 -37.18
C PHE A 46 24.22 -32.49 -37.27
N THR A 47 23.70 -33.62 -37.72
CA THR A 47 22.26 -33.90 -37.86
C THR A 47 21.90 -35.21 -37.20
N VAL A 48 20.60 -35.38 -36.88
CA VAL A 48 20.05 -36.60 -36.31
C VAL A 48 18.97 -37.13 -37.25
N SER A 49 19.01 -38.43 -37.50
CA SER A 49 17.99 -39.14 -38.28
C SER A 49 17.57 -40.42 -37.56
N GLU A 50 16.38 -40.90 -37.87
CA GLU A 50 15.89 -42.19 -37.38
C GLU A 50 15.46 -43.06 -38.56
N SER A 51 15.75 -44.36 -38.46
CA SER A 51 15.29 -45.36 -39.41
C SER A 51 15.13 -46.71 -38.72
N GLY A 52 13.91 -47.24 -38.71
CA GLY A 52 13.62 -48.61 -38.25
C GLY A 52 13.91 -48.87 -36.77
N GLY A 53 13.82 -47.84 -35.92
CA GLY A 53 14.13 -47.83 -34.50
C GLY A 53 15.57 -47.45 -34.16
N THR A 54 16.43 -47.21 -35.16
CA THR A 54 17.82 -46.79 -34.96
C THR A 54 17.94 -45.29 -35.14
N VAL A 55 18.41 -44.61 -34.09
CA VAL A 55 18.70 -43.17 -34.13
C VAL A 55 20.18 -42.97 -34.43
N THR A 56 20.50 -42.31 -35.54
CA THR A 56 21.87 -42.09 -36.01
C THR A 56 22.17 -40.59 -36.01
N GLY A 57 23.30 -40.22 -35.40
CA GLY A 57 23.90 -38.90 -35.55
C GLY A 57 24.93 -38.91 -36.67
N SER A 58 24.95 -37.88 -37.50
CA SER A 58 25.87 -37.75 -38.65
C SER A 58 26.61 -36.42 -38.58
N LEU A 59 27.94 -36.46 -38.71
CA LEU A 59 28.82 -35.29 -38.69
C LEU A 59 29.51 -35.14 -40.05
N GLU A 60 29.47 -33.92 -40.59
CA GLU A 60 30.29 -33.50 -41.71
C GLU A 60 30.62 -32.00 -41.62
N LYS A 61 31.43 -31.51 -42.56
CA LYS A 61 31.60 -30.08 -42.79
C LYS A 61 30.31 -29.48 -43.36
N GLU A 62 29.93 -28.28 -42.92
CA GLU A 62 28.81 -27.57 -43.52
C GLU A 62 29.05 -27.33 -45.02
N GLY A 63 28.12 -27.83 -45.86
CA GLY A 63 28.27 -27.87 -47.31
C GLY A 63 29.01 -29.10 -47.86
N GLY A 64 29.33 -30.08 -47.00
CA GLY A 64 30.02 -31.33 -47.32
C GLY A 64 31.54 -31.23 -47.25
N GLY A 65 32.19 -32.36 -46.93
CA GLY A 65 33.65 -32.47 -46.87
C GLY A 65 34.20 -32.92 -45.52
N ASP A 66 35.52 -33.13 -45.50
CA ASP A 66 36.27 -33.49 -44.29
C ASP A 66 36.44 -32.29 -43.35
N LEU A 67 36.69 -32.60 -42.07
CA LEU A 67 36.90 -31.61 -41.01
C LEU A 67 38.35 -31.63 -40.53
N THR A 68 38.91 -30.46 -40.21
CA THR A 68 40.25 -30.34 -39.62
C THR A 68 40.12 -30.16 -38.11
N GLN A 69 40.70 -31.09 -37.34
CA GLN A 69 40.65 -31.16 -35.87
C GLN A 69 41.89 -30.51 -35.25
N PHE A 70 41.71 -29.69 -34.22
CA PHE A 70 42.81 -29.09 -33.45
C PHE A 70 43.00 -29.76 -32.09
N TRP A 71 44.19 -30.31 -31.87
CA TRP A 71 44.61 -30.97 -30.63
C TRP A 71 45.81 -30.25 -30.00
N SER A 72 46.16 -30.63 -28.76
CA SER A 72 47.35 -30.13 -28.05
C SER A 72 48.66 -30.55 -28.71
N ASP A 73 48.64 -31.68 -29.43
CA ASP A 73 49.81 -32.34 -29.99
C ASP A 73 49.97 -32.13 -31.51
N ASP A 74 48.85 -32.02 -32.25
CA ASP A 74 48.84 -31.78 -33.69
C ASP A 74 47.47 -31.29 -34.20
N PHE A 75 47.35 -31.10 -35.51
CA PHE A 75 46.06 -31.04 -36.20
C PHE A 75 45.88 -32.28 -37.10
N ASP A 76 44.66 -32.81 -37.16
CA ASP A 76 44.36 -34.05 -37.90
C ASP A 76 43.10 -33.88 -38.76
N ALA A 77 43.08 -34.53 -39.93
CA ALA A 77 41.88 -34.59 -40.76
C ALA A 77 40.93 -35.68 -40.26
N LEU A 78 39.67 -35.33 -40.01
CA LEU A 78 38.56 -36.25 -39.84
C LEU A 78 37.90 -36.48 -41.19
N ASP A 79 38.09 -37.67 -41.75
CA ASP A 79 37.40 -38.08 -42.98
C ASP A 79 35.89 -38.18 -42.72
N CYS A 80 35.12 -37.37 -43.44
CA CYS A 80 33.67 -37.36 -43.45
C CYS A 80 33.10 -37.62 -44.85
N THR A 81 33.94 -37.95 -45.83
CA THR A 81 33.55 -38.07 -47.24
C THR A 81 33.53 -39.52 -47.75
N GLY A 82 33.98 -40.50 -46.96
CA GLY A 82 33.91 -41.90 -47.36
C GLY A 82 33.76 -42.94 -46.25
N PRO A 83 32.62 -43.08 -45.54
CA PRO A 83 31.32 -42.38 -45.58
C PRO A 83 31.24 -41.19 -44.59
N VAL A 84 30.08 -40.51 -44.52
CA VAL A 84 29.80 -39.50 -43.46
C VAL A 84 30.09 -40.11 -42.10
N CYS A 85 30.75 -39.35 -41.21
CA CYS A 85 31.10 -39.83 -39.90
C CYS A 85 29.82 -39.98 -39.05
N THR A 86 29.54 -41.18 -38.53
CA THR A 86 28.28 -41.47 -37.82
C THR A 86 28.49 -41.97 -36.40
N VAL A 87 27.49 -41.75 -35.56
CA VAL A 87 27.41 -42.31 -34.20
C VAL A 87 26.02 -42.89 -33.93
N ASP A 88 25.98 -44.04 -33.26
CA ASP A 88 24.72 -44.63 -32.79
C ASP A 88 24.23 -43.90 -31.54
N LEU A 89 23.08 -43.24 -31.66
CA LEU A 89 22.40 -42.52 -30.58
C LEU A 89 21.27 -43.34 -29.97
N THR A 90 20.94 -44.51 -30.53
CA THR A 90 19.87 -45.39 -30.03
C THR A 90 20.01 -45.71 -28.54
N PRO A 91 21.22 -45.98 -27.99
CA PRO A 91 21.39 -46.22 -26.55
C PRO A 91 21.28 -44.98 -25.66
N ARG A 92 20.96 -43.82 -26.24
CA ARG A 92 20.91 -42.50 -25.59
C ARG A 92 19.55 -41.81 -25.75
N VAL A 93 18.59 -42.45 -26.40
CA VAL A 93 17.20 -41.98 -26.47
C VAL A 93 16.53 -42.07 -25.09
N GLY A 94 15.63 -41.13 -24.81
CA GLY A 94 14.79 -41.15 -23.61
C GLY A 94 13.46 -41.85 -23.86
N THR A 95 12.49 -41.58 -22.99
CA THR A 95 11.07 -41.81 -23.27
C THR A 95 10.42 -40.50 -23.71
N ASP A 96 9.20 -40.56 -24.23
CA ASP A 96 8.48 -39.34 -24.64
C ASP A 96 8.17 -38.43 -23.45
N THR A 97 7.98 -39.02 -22.26
CA THR A 97 7.74 -38.29 -21.00
C THR A 97 8.98 -38.01 -20.17
N ALA A 98 10.12 -38.59 -20.51
CA ALA A 98 11.41 -38.32 -19.88
C ALA A 98 12.51 -38.34 -20.94
N PRO A 99 12.61 -37.27 -21.75
CA PRO A 99 13.66 -37.15 -22.76
C PRO A 99 15.05 -37.21 -22.13
N ALA A 100 16.01 -37.83 -22.81
CA ALA A 100 17.36 -38.02 -22.30
C ALA A 100 18.35 -37.07 -22.98
N ALA A 101 19.27 -36.50 -22.20
CA ALA A 101 20.38 -35.71 -22.74
C ALA A 101 21.48 -36.61 -23.29
N ALA A 102 21.99 -36.28 -24.48
CA ALA A 102 23.11 -36.97 -25.12
C ALA A 102 24.17 -35.97 -25.58
N PHE A 103 25.43 -36.37 -25.50
CA PHE A 103 26.59 -35.55 -25.83
C PHE A 103 27.50 -36.31 -26.77
N VAL A 104 27.86 -35.69 -27.89
CA VAL A 104 28.74 -36.28 -28.91
C VAL A 104 30.07 -35.55 -28.93
N TYR A 105 31.15 -36.30 -28.93
CA TYR A 105 32.52 -35.78 -28.93
C TYR A 105 33.48 -36.77 -29.61
N ILE A 106 34.70 -36.29 -29.90
CA ILE A 106 35.83 -37.10 -30.39
C ILE A 106 36.94 -37.01 -29.36
N LEU A 107 37.59 -38.13 -29.05
CA LEU A 107 38.69 -38.18 -28.07
C LEU A 107 40.03 -37.97 -28.77
N GLN A 108 40.98 -37.30 -28.10
CA GLN A 108 42.35 -37.19 -28.63
C GLN A 108 43.01 -38.58 -28.80
N SER A 109 42.65 -39.55 -27.95
CA SER A 109 43.15 -40.93 -28.02
C SER A 109 42.58 -41.75 -29.18
N ASP A 110 41.46 -41.31 -29.76
CA ASP A 110 40.82 -41.90 -30.93
C ASP A 110 40.17 -40.79 -31.77
N LYS A 111 41.00 -40.19 -32.62
CA LYS A 111 40.66 -39.00 -33.41
C LYS A 111 39.73 -39.29 -34.60
N THR A 112 39.29 -40.55 -34.77
CA THR A 112 38.48 -41.00 -35.92
C THR A 112 37.07 -41.41 -35.57
N THR A 113 36.78 -41.65 -34.29
CA THR A 113 35.51 -42.20 -33.83
C THR A 113 34.69 -41.16 -33.08
N LEU A 114 33.41 -41.00 -33.47
CA LEU A 114 32.44 -40.26 -32.69
C LEU A 114 31.95 -41.09 -31.50
N VAL A 115 31.93 -40.47 -30.32
CA VAL A 115 31.48 -41.09 -29.07
C VAL A 115 30.22 -40.39 -28.58
N ALA A 116 29.18 -41.16 -28.26
CA ALA A 116 27.95 -40.66 -27.63
C ALA A 116 27.84 -41.07 -26.14
N ALA A 117 27.71 -40.09 -25.26
CA ALA A 117 27.61 -40.29 -23.81
C ALA A 117 26.53 -39.41 -23.17
N THR A 118 26.34 -39.55 -21.86
CA THR A 118 25.38 -38.76 -21.05
C THR A 118 25.99 -37.46 -20.50
N SER A 119 27.28 -37.24 -20.71
CA SER A 119 27.99 -35.99 -20.42
C SER A 119 29.22 -35.87 -21.31
N PHE A 120 29.79 -34.67 -21.42
CA PHE A 120 31.16 -34.53 -21.93
C PHE A 120 32.18 -35.18 -20.98
N PRO A 121 33.37 -35.59 -21.47
CA PRO A 121 34.47 -36.03 -20.64
C PRO A 121 34.91 -34.96 -19.63
N ALA A 122 35.53 -35.38 -18.52
CA ALA A 122 36.14 -34.46 -17.57
C ALA A 122 37.23 -33.60 -18.23
N ASN A 123 37.48 -32.39 -17.71
CA ASN A 123 38.46 -31.45 -18.29
C ASN A 123 39.91 -31.99 -18.35
N SER A 124 40.22 -33.07 -17.63
CA SER A 124 41.51 -33.77 -17.72
C SER A 124 41.65 -34.69 -18.93
N VAL A 125 40.57 -34.91 -19.69
CA VAL A 125 40.54 -35.74 -20.89
C VAL A 125 40.33 -34.83 -22.09
N GLU A 126 41.33 -34.76 -22.96
CA GLU A 126 41.25 -33.94 -24.17
C GLU A 126 40.23 -34.51 -25.16
N HIS A 127 39.31 -33.65 -25.62
CA HIS A 127 38.24 -34.00 -26.53
C HIS A 127 37.80 -32.79 -27.36
N ILE A 128 37.25 -33.04 -28.55
CA ILE A 128 36.54 -32.04 -29.34
C ILE A 128 35.04 -32.27 -29.15
N ARG A 129 34.31 -31.23 -28.76
CA ARG A 129 32.84 -31.30 -28.60
C ARG A 129 32.18 -31.13 -29.96
N VAL A 130 31.22 -32.00 -30.27
CA VAL A 130 30.49 -31.98 -31.55
C VAL A 130 29.09 -31.44 -31.35
N CYS A 131 28.27 -32.07 -30.50
CA CYS A 131 26.91 -31.61 -30.25
C CYS A 131 26.45 -31.91 -28.82
N SER A 132 25.45 -31.15 -28.37
CA SER A 132 24.58 -31.50 -27.25
C SER A 132 23.18 -31.75 -27.78
N LEU A 133 22.51 -32.77 -27.25
CA LEU A 133 21.21 -33.25 -27.73
C LEU A 133 20.26 -33.49 -26.55
N VAL A 134 18.96 -33.38 -26.82
CA VAL A 134 17.89 -33.97 -25.99
C VAL A 134 17.00 -34.79 -26.92
N LEU A 135 16.91 -36.09 -26.64
CA LEU A 135 16.22 -37.07 -27.48
C LEU A 135 15.05 -37.71 -26.72
N GLN A 136 13.88 -37.75 -27.35
CA GLN A 136 12.73 -38.54 -26.91
C GLN A 136 12.92 -40.01 -27.32
N SER A 137 11.85 -40.80 -27.32
CA SER A 137 11.91 -42.16 -27.88
C SER A 137 12.37 -42.11 -29.35
N ALA A 138 12.89 -43.24 -29.85
CA ALA A 138 13.31 -43.34 -31.25
C ALA A 138 12.17 -42.99 -32.21
N ALA A 139 10.96 -43.49 -31.96
CA ALA A 139 9.79 -43.24 -32.80
C ALA A 139 9.45 -41.75 -32.90
N THR A 140 9.36 -41.06 -31.76
CA THR A 140 9.05 -39.62 -31.73
C THR A 140 10.20 -38.80 -32.32
N THR A 141 11.45 -39.19 -32.07
CA THR A 141 12.62 -38.55 -32.71
C THR A 141 12.57 -38.67 -34.24
N GLY A 142 12.02 -39.77 -34.78
CA GLY A 142 11.85 -39.93 -36.23
C GLY A 142 10.74 -39.07 -36.82
N THR A 143 9.66 -38.82 -36.07
CA THR A 143 8.52 -38.02 -36.57
C THR A 143 8.67 -36.52 -36.30
N GLU A 144 9.20 -36.15 -35.15
CA GLU A 144 9.28 -34.75 -34.66
C GLU A 144 10.72 -34.21 -34.66
N GLY A 145 11.71 -35.07 -34.90
CA GLY A 145 13.13 -34.71 -34.78
C GLY A 145 13.62 -34.71 -33.33
N ALA A 146 14.88 -34.34 -33.11
CA ALA A 146 15.39 -34.16 -31.76
C ALA A 146 14.72 -32.96 -31.07
N LEU A 147 14.34 -33.09 -29.80
CA LEU A 147 13.82 -31.95 -29.01
C LEU A 147 14.84 -30.83 -28.92
N MET A 148 16.12 -31.17 -28.79
CA MET A 148 17.21 -30.21 -28.78
C MET A 148 18.39 -30.76 -29.57
N ILE A 149 18.95 -29.92 -30.43
CA ILE A 149 20.23 -30.13 -31.10
C ILE A 149 21.02 -28.83 -31.14
N ARG A 150 22.17 -28.86 -30.46
CA ARG A 150 23.12 -27.75 -30.42
C ARG A 150 24.49 -28.21 -30.89
N ASN A 151 24.87 -27.78 -32.09
CA ASN A 151 26.20 -28.02 -32.62
C ASN A 151 27.20 -27.09 -31.92
N TRP A 152 28.32 -27.65 -31.48
CA TRP A 152 29.43 -26.91 -30.87
C TRP A 152 30.28 -26.25 -31.97
N ASN A 153 29.67 -25.29 -32.65
CA ASN A 153 30.26 -24.56 -33.76
C ASN A 153 31.14 -23.40 -33.26
N ASP A 154 32.44 -23.65 -33.14
CA ASP A 154 33.49 -22.66 -32.89
C ASP A 154 34.49 -22.60 -34.05
N PRO A 155 34.06 -22.38 -35.31
CA PRO A 155 34.96 -22.42 -36.45
C PRO A 155 36.00 -21.30 -36.40
N ALA A 156 37.16 -21.53 -37.01
CA ALA A 156 38.20 -20.52 -37.16
C ALA A 156 37.77 -19.47 -38.19
N PHE A 157 36.97 -19.90 -39.18
CA PHE A 157 36.31 -19.06 -40.17
C PHE A 157 34.93 -19.65 -40.51
N GLY A 158 33.90 -18.82 -40.49
CA GLY A 158 32.58 -19.22 -41.01
C GLY A 158 32.56 -19.21 -42.54
N ILE A 159 31.76 -20.11 -43.13
CA ILE A 159 31.61 -20.22 -44.60
C ILE A 159 30.71 -19.10 -45.15
N THR A 160 29.67 -18.72 -44.40
CA THR A 160 28.68 -17.69 -44.78
C THR A 160 28.92 -16.32 -44.14
N ASN A 161 29.68 -16.26 -43.03
CA ASN A 161 30.11 -15.03 -42.39
C ASN A 161 31.54 -15.25 -41.86
N PRO A 162 32.58 -14.57 -42.38
CA PRO A 162 33.99 -14.88 -42.11
C PRO A 162 34.45 -14.41 -40.72
N ARG A 163 33.65 -14.69 -39.69
CA ARG A 163 33.94 -14.39 -38.29
C ARG A 163 34.30 -15.70 -37.58
N GLY A 164 35.53 -15.78 -37.07
CA GLY A 164 35.97 -16.86 -36.19
C GLY A 164 35.54 -16.62 -34.74
N GLY A 165 35.27 -17.70 -34.01
CA GLY A 165 34.93 -17.65 -32.58
C GLY A 165 36.15 -17.86 -31.69
N ASN A 166 36.23 -17.12 -30.57
CA ASN A 166 37.18 -17.43 -29.49
C ASN A 166 36.55 -18.46 -28.55
N ILE A 167 37.22 -19.62 -28.39
CA ILE A 167 36.71 -20.81 -27.70
C ILE A 167 36.34 -20.53 -26.24
N VAL A 168 37.19 -19.80 -25.49
CA VAL A 168 36.94 -19.55 -24.06
C VAL A 168 35.75 -18.61 -23.86
N SER A 169 35.65 -17.56 -24.68
CA SER A 169 34.50 -16.65 -24.64
C SER A 169 33.20 -17.35 -25.06
N SER A 170 33.27 -18.23 -26.05
CA SER A 170 32.12 -18.96 -26.57
C SER A 170 31.63 -20.02 -25.58
N GLU A 171 32.53 -20.65 -24.82
CA GLU A 171 32.15 -21.49 -23.67
C GLU A 171 31.34 -20.71 -22.63
N ARG A 172 31.77 -19.50 -22.26
CA ARG A 172 31.06 -18.68 -21.26
C ARG A 172 29.69 -18.23 -21.76
N VAL A 173 29.59 -17.81 -23.03
CA VAL A 173 28.33 -17.36 -23.63
C VAL A 173 27.35 -18.54 -23.77
N ARG A 174 27.82 -19.75 -24.11
CA ARG A 174 26.97 -20.96 -24.16
C ARG A 174 26.44 -21.43 -22.80
N LYS A 175 26.87 -20.82 -21.68
CA LYS A 175 26.26 -21.02 -20.36
C LYS A 175 25.00 -20.17 -20.14
N GLU A 176 24.71 -19.26 -21.05
CA GLU A 176 23.50 -18.45 -21.06
C GLU A 176 22.40 -19.12 -21.88
N HIS A 177 21.18 -18.59 -21.79
CA HIS A 177 20.07 -19.02 -22.62
C HIS A 177 20.23 -18.46 -24.04
N ALA A 178 19.49 -19.03 -25.00
CA ALA A 178 19.48 -18.46 -26.33
C ALA A 178 18.83 -17.06 -26.29
N LEU A 179 19.34 -16.15 -27.11
CA LEU A 179 18.88 -14.76 -27.12
C LEU A 179 18.16 -14.46 -28.43
N HIS A 180 16.93 -13.98 -28.32
CA HIS A 180 16.16 -13.49 -29.47
C HIS A 180 16.87 -12.31 -30.13
N ASN A 181 16.78 -12.25 -31.47
CA ASN A 181 17.32 -11.14 -32.27
C ASN A 181 16.23 -10.46 -33.12
N SER A 182 15.36 -11.23 -33.78
CA SER A 182 14.24 -10.68 -34.56
C SER A 182 13.16 -11.75 -34.83
N GLY A 183 11.95 -11.32 -35.18
CA GLY A 183 10.84 -12.23 -35.55
C GLY A 183 10.28 -13.00 -34.34
N VAL A 184 9.79 -14.23 -34.57
CA VAL A 184 9.17 -15.10 -33.55
C VAL A 184 7.98 -14.43 -32.82
N VAL A 185 7.25 -13.56 -33.52
CA VAL A 185 6.05 -12.93 -32.97
C VAL A 185 4.97 -13.99 -32.81
N LEU A 186 4.46 -14.12 -31.58
CA LEU A 186 3.42 -15.07 -31.22
C LEU A 186 2.03 -14.53 -31.54
N SER A 187 1.19 -15.39 -32.10
CA SER A 187 -0.24 -15.17 -32.32
C SER A 187 -1.06 -16.30 -31.73
N ILE A 188 -2.27 -15.97 -31.27
CA ILE A 188 -3.17 -16.90 -30.59
C ILE A 188 -4.44 -17.02 -31.43
N THR A 189 -4.78 -18.24 -31.83
CA THR A 189 -5.98 -18.54 -32.60
C THR A 189 -7.00 -19.25 -31.72
N GLY A 190 -8.29 -18.91 -31.88
CA GLY A 190 -9.39 -19.61 -31.21
C GLY A 190 -9.78 -19.09 -29.82
N SER A 191 -9.37 -17.87 -29.43
CA SER A 191 -9.82 -17.23 -28.19
C SER A 191 -11.36 -17.22 -28.08
N GLY A 192 -11.87 -17.65 -26.94
CA GLY A 192 -13.32 -17.80 -26.69
C GLY A 192 -13.91 -19.08 -27.29
N THR A 193 -13.08 -20.05 -27.68
CA THR A 193 -13.53 -21.35 -28.22
C THR A 193 -12.93 -22.53 -27.44
N GLY A 194 -13.33 -23.76 -27.82
CA GLY A 194 -12.77 -25.01 -27.28
C GLY A 194 -11.49 -25.48 -27.96
N THR A 195 -10.88 -24.62 -28.79
CA THR A 195 -9.63 -24.91 -29.47
C THR A 195 -8.71 -23.69 -29.36
N ILE A 196 -7.53 -23.87 -28.78
CA ILE A 196 -6.48 -22.83 -28.74
C ILE A 196 -5.23 -23.40 -29.38
N THR A 197 -4.74 -22.70 -30.40
CA THR A 197 -3.47 -22.97 -31.07
C THR A 197 -2.59 -21.72 -31.02
N LEU A 198 -1.28 -21.94 -31.05
CA LEU A 198 -0.27 -20.88 -30.97
C LEU A 198 0.62 -20.92 -32.20
N ASP A 199 0.72 -19.79 -32.89
CA ASP A 199 1.49 -19.69 -34.13
C ASP A 199 2.57 -18.63 -33.97
N THR A 200 3.78 -18.88 -34.47
CA THR A 200 4.90 -17.94 -34.45
C THR A 200 5.39 -17.62 -35.85
N THR A 201 5.72 -16.35 -36.10
CA THR A 201 6.41 -15.97 -37.35
C THR A 201 7.84 -16.51 -37.36
N ALA A 202 8.41 -16.75 -38.54
CA ALA A 202 9.85 -17.02 -38.65
C ALA A 202 10.70 -15.87 -38.07
N GLY A 203 11.90 -16.19 -37.58
CA GLY A 203 12.77 -15.22 -36.92
C GLY A 203 14.22 -15.66 -36.83
N THR A 204 15.00 -14.96 -36.02
CA THR A 204 16.41 -15.27 -35.77
C THR A 204 16.75 -15.22 -34.28
N VAL A 205 17.54 -16.19 -33.83
CA VAL A 205 17.88 -16.42 -32.42
C VAL A 205 19.35 -16.82 -32.30
N TYR A 206 20.06 -16.26 -31.32
CA TYR A 206 21.44 -16.62 -31.00
C TYR A 206 21.49 -17.84 -30.07
N GLN A 207 21.99 -18.98 -30.54
CA GLN A 207 22.49 -20.04 -29.63
C GLN A 207 23.91 -19.69 -29.12
N PHE A 208 24.74 -19.30 -30.06
CA PHE A 208 26.02 -18.59 -29.91
C PHE A 208 26.23 -17.81 -31.21
N ASN A 209 26.13 -18.55 -32.32
CA ASN A 209 25.93 -17.99 -33.64
C ASN A 209 24.43 -17.80 -33.89
N LEU A 210 24.10 -16.85 -34.77
CA LEU A 210 22.74 -16.57 -35.20
C LEU A 210 22.19 -17.78 -35.97
N GLN A 211 21.00 -18.24 -35.58
CA GLN A 211 20.26 -19.33 -36.22
C GLN A 211 18.89 -18.82 -36.67
N THR A 212 18.30 -19.49 -37.67
CA THR A 212 16.95 -19.18 -38.17
C THR A 212 15.93 -20.01 -37.41
N PHE A 213 15.00 -19.35 -36.73
CA PHE A 213 13.83 -19.99 -36.14
C PHE A 213 12.74 -20.10 -37.21
N PRO A 214 12.28 -21.32 -37.56
CA PRO A 214 11.19 -21.47 -38.52
C PRO A 214 9.89 -20.87 -37.98
N ALA A 215 8.95 -20.52 -38.87
CA ALA A 215 7.59 -20.27 -38.43
C ALA A 215 7.01 -21.59 -37.90
N ILE A 216 6.29 -21.53 -36.78
CA ILE A 216 5.57 -22.68 -36.22
C ILE A 216 4.08 -22.37 -36.32
N ASP A 217 3.32 -23.28 -36.91
CA ASP A 217 1.88 -23.18 -37.17
C ASP A 217 1.16 -24.38 -36.54
N MET A 218 0.70 -24.20 -35.30
CA MET A 218 -0.06 -25.22 -34.57
C MET A 218 -1.48 -25.38 -35.13
N ALA A 219 -2.04 -24.37 -35.81
CA ALA A 219 -3.31 -24.53 -36.50
C ALA A 219 -3.19 -25.46 -37.72
N GLY A 220 -1.97 -25.59 -38.25
CA GLY A 220 -1.57 -26.50 -39.31
C GLY A 220 -1.14 -27.88 -38.79
N ALA A 221 0.14 -28.20 -39.01
CA ALA A 221 0.71 -29.53 -38.74
C ALA A 221 1.71 -29.53 -37.57
N ASP A 222 2.07 -28.37 -37.04
CA ASP A 222 3.03 -28.28 -35.95
C ASP A 222 2.36 -28.43 -34.58
N ASN A 223 3.17 -28.43 -33.53
CA ASN A 223 2.74 -28.75 -32.17
C ASN A 223 3.53 -27.96 -31.11
N ILE A 224 3.16 -28.19 -29.85
CA ILE A 224 3.85 -27.65 -28.67
C ILE A 224 4.02 -28.74 -27.61
N HIS A 225 5.13 -28.73 -26.90
CA HIS A 225 5.41 -29.71 -25.84
C HIS A 225 5.09 -29.17 -24.44
N LEU A 226 4.38 -29.96 -23.63
CA LEU A 226 3.95 -29.61 -22.27
C LEU A 226 5.03 -29.99 -21.23
N VAL A 227 5.92 -29.08 -20.90
CA VAL A 227 7.21 -29.38 -20.25
C VAL A 227 7.08 -29.90 -18.82
N ASN A 228 6.17 -29.32 -18.03
CA ASN A 228 6.08 -29.55 -16.59
C ASN A 228 4.72 -30.10 -16.15
N LEU A 229 4.00 -30.79 -17.04
CA LEU A 229 2.78 -31.51 -16.68
C LEU A 229 3.16 -32.82 -15.98
N SER A 230 2.99 -32.90 -14.66
CA SER A 230 3.45 -34.07 -13.91
C SER A 230 2.80 -35.37 -14.38
N GLY A 231 3.62 -36.37 -14.70
CA GLY A 231 3.18 -37.69 -15.21
C GLY A 231 2.93 -37.72 -16.72
N SER A 232 3.03 -36.59 -17.42
CA SER A 232 2.93 -36.47 -18.88
C SER A 232 3.82 -35.35 -19.39
N GLU A 233 5.01 -35.20 -18.79
CA GLU A 233 5.99 -34.18 -19.14
C GLU A 233 6.38 -34.31 -20.62
N TYR A 234 6.66 -33.19 -21.30
CA TYR A 234 6.98 -33.12 -22.74
C TYR A 234 5.96 -33.74 -23.71
N SER A 235 4.76 -34.10 -23.23
CA SER A 235 3.68 -34.55 -24.10
C SER A 235 3.35 -33.51 -25.16
N THR A 236 3.11 -33.98 -26.37
CA THR A 236 2.78 -33.15 -27.52
C THR A 236 1.32 -32.72 -27.46
N SER A 237 1.06 -31.43 -27.68
CA SER A 237 -0.28 -30.87 -27.78
C SER A 237 -0.48 -30.19 -29.13
N VAL A 238 -1.65 -30.43 -29.72
CA VAL A 238 -2.14 -29.74 -30.92
C VAL A 238 -3.40 -28.90 -30.61
N ASN A 239 -3.96 -29.05 -29.41
CA ASN A 239 -5.01 -28.19 -28.89
C ASN A 239 -4.84 -28.03 -27.37
N LEU A 240 -4.41 -26.84 -26.94
CA LEU A 240 -4.13 -26.57 -25.54
C LEU A 240 -5.35 -26.79 -24.63
N VAL A 241 -6.57 -26.54 -25.12
CA VAL A 241 -7.80 -26.69 -24.32
C VAL A 241 -8.11 -28.16 -24.01
N ALA A 242 -7.82 -29.04 -24.97
CA ALA A 242 -8.09 -30.47 -24.82
C ALA A 242 -7.03 -31.15 -23.94
N ASP A 243 -5.77 -30.72 -24.07
CA ASP A 243 -4.63 -31.41 -23.46
C ASP A 243 -4.23 -30.82 -22.10
N ILE A 244 -4.53 -29.53 -21.84
CA ILE A 244 -4.27 -28.87 -20.55
C ILE A 244 -5.59 -28.76 -19.76
N THR A 245 -5.88 -29.79 -18.97
CA THR A 245 -7.08 -29.84 -18.10
C THR A 245 -6.78 -29.63 -16.62
N THR A 246 -5.51 -29.75 -16.24
CA THR A 246 -5.00 -29.63 -14.87
C THR A 246 -3.88 -28.59 -14.77
N LEU A 247 -3.53 -28.21 -13.55
CA LEU A 247 -2.32 -27.46 -13.24
C LEU A 247 -1.08 -28.34 -13.48
N ALA A 248 0.11 -27.76 -13.31
CA ALA A 248 1.39 -28.45 -13.50
C ALA A 248 1.55 -29.73 -12.63
N ASP A 249 0.81 -29.85 -11.53
CA ASP A 249 0.79 -31.05 -10.69
C ASP A 249 0.14 -32.28 -11.34
N GLY A 250 -0.50 -32.11 -12.50
CA GLY A 250 -1.19 -33.19 -13.23
C GLY A 250 -2.48 -33.67 -12.58
N VAL A 251 -2.89 -33.09 -11.44
CA VAL A 251 -4.00 -33.59 -10.61
C VAL A 251 -5.07 -32.52 -10.38
N THR A 252 -4.67 -31.29 -10.06
CA THR A 252 -5.60 -30.21 -9.73
C THR A 252 -6.23 -29.67 -11.00
N ALA A 253 -7.53 -29.85 -11.18
CA ALA A 253 -8.25 -29.32 -12.33
C ALA A 253 -8.23 -27.78 -12.36
N ILE A 254 -8.10 -27.23 -13.58
CA ILE A 254 -8.32 -25.79 -13.78
C ILE A 254 -9.82 -25.52 -13.63
N GLY A 255 -10.18 -24.60 -12.73
CA GLY A 255 -11.56 -24.35 -12.36
C GLY A 255 -12.30 -23.47 -13.38
N ASN A 256 -13.61 -23.69 -13.53
CA ASN A 256 -14.45 -22.79 -14.32
C ASN A 256 -14.45 -21.37 -13.72
N ASN A 257 -14.41 -20.36 -14.59
CA ASN A 257 -14.23 -18.94 -14.28
C ASN A 257 -12.92 -18.59 -13.55
N LYS A 258 -11.91 -19.46 -13.62
CA LYS A 258 -10.56 -19.17 -13.11
C LYS A 258 -9.67 -18.61 -14.21
N TYR A 259 -8.66 -17.89 -13.79
CA TYR A 259 -7.62 -17.34 -14.65
C TYR A 259 -6.32 -18.04 -14.36
N PHE A 260 -5.51 -18.28 -15.38
CA PHE A 260 -4.26 -19.01 -15.24
C PHE A 260 -3.30 -18.58 -16.34
N ASN A 261 -2.01 -18.77 -16.07
CA ASN A 261 -0.94 -18.28 -16.93
C ASN A 261 -0.12 -19.45 -17.44
N ILE A 262 0.08 -19.51 -18.75
CA ILE A 262 1.06 -20.42 -19.35
C ILE A 262 2.25 -19.61 -19.85
N VAL A 263 3.45 -20.19 -19.78
CA VAL A 263 4.65 -19.56 -20.30
C VAL A 263 5.14 -20.35 -21.51
N VAL A 264 5.20 -19.67 -22.65
CA VAL A 264 5.64 -20.21 -23.93
C VAL A 264 7.09 -19.83 -24.16
N TRP A 265 7.91 -20.82 -24.51
CA TRP A 265 9.31 -20.66 -24.84
C TRP A 265 9.66 -21.51 -26.06
N GLY A 266 10.69 -21.11 -26.80
CA GLY A 266 11.13 -21.80 -28.02
C GLY A 266 12.42 -22.55 -27.79
N VAL A 267 12.59 -23.68 -28.48
CA VAL A 267 13.90 -24.32 -28.68
C VAL A 267 14.36 -24.03 -30.09
N GLN A 268 15.31 -23.10 -30.21
CA GLN A 268 16.03 -22.92 -31.46
C GLN A 268 16.99 -24.08 -31.61
N ASN A 269 16.76 -24.95 -32.59
CA ASN A 269 17.71 -25.98 -32.99
C ASN A 269 18.63 -25.47 -34.11
N ARG A 270 19.62 -26.26 -34.54
CA ARG A 270 20.47 -25.87 -35.68
C ARG A 270 19.58 -25.55 -36.89
N THR A 271 19.86 -24.47 -37.60
CA THR A 271 19.10 -24.11 -38.82
C THR A 271 18.99 -25.31 -39.76
N GLY A 272 17.81 -25.58 -40.32
CA GLY A 272 17.58 -26.76 -41.15
C GLY A 272 17.17 -28.03 -40.40
N THR A 273 17.16 -28.00 -39.06
CA THR A 273 16.54 -29.04 -38.22
C THR A 273 15.28 -28.50 -37.54
N THR A 274 14.36 -29.39 -37.16
CA THR A 274 13.09 -29.03 -36.53
C THR A 274 13.34 -28.27 -35.22
N SER A 275 12.73 -27.10 -35.08
CA SER A 275 12.71 -26.30 -33.85
C SER A 275 11.32 -26.39 -33.23
N HIS A 276 11.22 -26.20 -31.92
CA HIS A 276 10.03 -26.58 -31.16
C HIS A 276 9.49 -25.44 -30.30
N LEU A 277 8.17 -25.41 -30.10
CA LEU A 277 7.55 -24.66 -29.01
C LEU A 277 7.44 -25.53 -27.77
N MET A 278 7.57 -24.87 -26.63
CA MET A 278 7.52 -25.47 -25.32
C MET A 278 6.58 -24.64 -24.43
N CYS A 279 5.78 -25.33 -23.62
CA CYS A 279 4.81 -24.72 -22.73
C CYS A 279 5.06 -25.16 -21.29
N ASN A 280 5.26 -24.19 -20.40
CA ASN A 280 5.20 -24.42 -18.97
C ASN A 280 3.78 -24.08 -18.46
N LEU A 281 3.15 -25.07 -17.84
CA LEU A 281 1.86 -24.99 -17.18
C LEU A 281 1.97 -24.24 -15.84
N PRO A 282 0.87 -23.61 -15.39
CA PRO A 282 0.80 -22.90 -14.13
C PRO A 282 0.86 -23.82 -12.91
N THR A 283 1.44 -23.35 -11.81
CA THR A 283 1.40 -24.05 -10.50
C THR A 283 0.15 -23.72 -9.67
N GLY A 284 -0.68 -22.79 -10.14
CA GLY A 284 -1.88 -22.33 -9.44
C GLY A 284 -2.82 -21.55 -10.36
N GLN A 285 -3.89 -21.00 -9.80
CA GLN A 285 -4.94 -20.30 -10.56
C GLN A 285 -5.54 -19.16 -9.75
N TYR A 286 -6.15 -18.18 -10.45
CA TYR A 286 -6.65 -16.95 -9.88
C TYR A 286 -8.17 -16.84 -9.96
N ASN A 287 -8.74 -16.09 -9.01
CA ASN A 287 -10.18 -15.85 -8.91
C ASN A 287 -10.66 -14.66 -9.76
N ASN A 288 -9.75 -13.80 -10.20
CA ASN A 288 -10.07 -12.58 -10.94
C ASN A 288 -9.02 -12.27 -12.00
N SER A 289 -9.41 -11.50 -13.01
CA SER A 289 -8.57 -11.15 -14.15
C SER A 289 -7.31 -10.40 -13.73
N LEU A 290 -7.41 -9.50 -12.75
CA LEU A 290 -6.28 -8.68 -12.32
C LEU A 290 -5.17 -9.57 -11.74
N GLY A 291 -5.51 -10.50 -10.85
CA GLY A 291 -4.56 -11.44 -10.26
C GLY A 291 -3.86 -12.32 -11.30
N GLY A 292 -4.55 -12.71 -12.37
CA GLY A 292 -3.95 -13.39 -13.53
C GLY A 292 -2.97 -12.51 -14.28
N THR A 293 -3.39 -11.31 -14.68
CA THR A 293 -2.56 -10.38 -15.48
C THR A 293 -1.33 -9.85 -14.75
N THR A 294 -1.37 -9.77 -13.41
CA THR A 294 -0.22 -9.35 -12.60
C THR A 294 0.58 -10.53 -12.04
N ASP A 295 0.11 -11.77 -12.27
CA ASP A 295 0.67 -12.98 -11.69
C ASP A 295 0.89 -12.80 -10.17
N ALA A 296 -0.17 -12.37 -9.46
CA ALA A 296 -0.07 -11.81 -8.11
C ALA A 296 0.52 -12.80 -7.09
N GLN A 297 0.20 -14.09 -7.23
CA GLN A 297 0.71 -15.20 -6.41
C GLN A 297 1.87 -15.98 -7.06
N LYS A 298 2.41 -15.51 -8.19
CA LYS A 298 3.58 -16.11 -8.85
C LYS A 298 3.37 -17.57 -9.26
N PHE A 299 2.27 -17.84 -9.95
CA PHE A 299 1.95 -19.19 -10.43
C PHE A 299 2.54 -19.50 -11.81
N SER A 300 3.01 -18.47 -12.52
CA SER A 300 3.68 -18.59 -13.82
C SER A 300 5.10 -19.17 -13.67
N VAL A 301 5.49 -20.08 -14.56
CA VAL A 301 6.80 -20.77 -14.50
C VAL A 301 7.68 -20.34 -15.66
N HIS A 302 8.65 -19.44 -15.42
CA HIS A 302 9.57 -18.93 -16.45
C HIS A 302 10.88 -19.71 -16.58
N THR A 303 11.08 -20.74 -15.76
CA THR A 303 12.31 -21.54 -15.77
C THR A 303 12.36 -22.45 -17.00
N ILE A 304 13.47 -22.40 -17.73
CA ILE A 304 13.77 -23.34 -18.81
C ILE A 304 14.68 -24.45 -18.24
N PRO A 305 14.39 -25.75 -18.45
CA PRO A 305 15.23 -26.83 -17.94
C PRO A 305 16.68 -26.71 -18.43
N SER A 306 17.63 -27.06 -17.56
CA SER A 306 19.06 -26.85 -17.82
C SER A 306 19.60 -27.59 -19.05
N ALA A 307 18.94 -28.66 -19.48
CA ALA A 307 19.26 -29.40 -20.69
C ALA A 307 19.10 -28.57 -21.99
N PHE A 308 18.22 -27.56 -21.98
CA PHE A 308 17.97 -26.65 -23.11
C PHE A 308 18.76 -25.35 -23.02
N ARG A 309 19.73 -25.26 -22.10
CA ARG A 309 20.58 -24.07 -21.97
C ARG A 309 21.39 -23.85 -23.25
N GLY A 310 21.35 -22.62 -23.76
CA GLY A 310 21.97 -22.21 -25.02
C GLY A 310 21.14 -22.50 -26.28
N THR A 311 19.93 -23.04 -26.15
CA THR A 311 18.97 -23.22 -27.27
C THR A 311 17.56 -22.72 -26.94
N GLY A 312 17.18 -22.79 -25.66
CA GLY A 312 15.91 -22.29 -25.15
C GLY A 312 15.90 -20.78 -24.96
N PHE A 313 14.82 -20.11 -25.36
CA PHE A 313 14.56 -18.68 -25.17
C PHE A 313 13.07 -18.42 -24.88
N LEU A 314 12.74 -17.38 -24.09
CA LEU A 314 11.36 -17.04 -23.76
C LEU A 314 10.66 -16.37 -24.97
N ILE A 315 9.36 -16.64 -25.12
CA ILE A 315 8.50 -16.03 -26.15
C ILE A 315 7.41 -15.18 -25.50
N ALA A 316 6.54 -15.78 -24.68
CA ALA A 316 5.43 -15.04 -24.07
C ALA A 316 4.90 -15.68 -22.78
N GLU A 317 4.25 -14.87 -21.96
CA GLU A 317 3.37 -15.30 -20.87
C GLU A 317 1.93 -14.98 -21.27
N LEU A 318 1.08 -16.00 -21.32
CA LEU A 318 -0.29 -15.89 -21.77
C LEU A 318 -1.25 -16.10 -20.61
N THR A 319 -2.09 -15.11 -20.33
CA THR A 319 -3.18 -15.24 -19.35
C THR A 319 -4.46 -15.61 -20.07
N PHE A 320 -5.05 -16.73 -19.66
CA PHE A 320 -6.36 -17.18 -20.14
C PHE A 320 -7.37 -17.20 -19.00
N GLN A 321 -8.65 -17.08 -19.36
CA GLN A 321 -9.79 -17.41 -18.51
C GLN A 321 -10.44 -18.70 -19.01
N LEU A 322 -10.63 -19.67 -18.13
CA LEU A 322 -11.43 -20.86 -18.42
C LEU A 322 -12.91 -20.56 -18.16
N THR A 323 -13.77 -20.81 -19.14
CA THR A 323 -15.23 -20.61 -19.07
C THR A 323 -15.98 -21.78 -19.74
N GLY A 324 -17.30 -21.67 -19.88
CA GLY A 324 -18.11 -22.66 -20.61
C GLY A 324 -18.20 -24.03 -19.92
N GLY A 325 -18.17 -24.06 -18.58
CA GLY A 325 -18.19 -25.32 -17.83
C GLY A 325 -16.86 -26.09 -17.89
N GLY A 326 -15.75 -25.39 -18.15
CA GLY A 326 -14.42 -25.98 -18.24
C GLY A 326 -13.98 -26.38 -19.66
N THR A 327 -14.62 -25.84 -20.70
CA THR A 327 -14.38 -26.25 -22.10
C THR A 327 -13.90 -25.15 -23.03
N THR A 328 -13.84 -23.90 -22.56
CA THR A 328 -13.56 -22.73 -23.42
C THR A 328 -12.51 -21.83 -22.78
N TRP A 329 -11.45 -21.51 -23.53
CA TRP A 329 -10.39 -20.61 -23.08
C TRP A 329 -10.52 -19.26 -23.77
N THR A 330 -10.59 -18.18 -23.00
CA THR A 330 -10.59 -16.81 -23.53
C THR A 330 -9.28 -16.13 -23.18
N THR A 331 -8.57 -15.61 -24.18
CA THR A 331 -7.33 -14.83 -23.95
C THR A 331 -7.66 -13.53 -23.24
N VAL A 332 -6.97 -13.28 -22.13
CA VAL A 332 -7.07 -12.04 -21.35
C VAL A 332 -5.87 -11.14 -21.64
N GLN A 333 -4.67 -11.73 -21.69
CA GLN A 333 -3.44 -10.99 -21.93
C GLN A 333 -2.41 -11.86 -22.67
N ASN A 334 -1.69 -11.22 -23.58
CA ASN A 334 -0.45 -11.73 -24.17
C ASN A 334 0.68 -10.79 -23.76
N LYS A 335 1.56 -11.26 -22.90
CA LYS A 335 2.72 -10.51 -22.41
C LYS A 335 3.97 -11.01 -23.11
N ASP A 336 4.59 -10.14 -23.89
CA ASP A 336 5.82 -10.44 -24.63
C ASP A 336 7.00 -10.65 -23.67
N LEU A 337 7.74 -11.74 -23.88
CA LEU A 337 8.96 -12.09 -23.15
C LEU A 337 10.18 -12.22 -24.08
N LEU A 338 10.04 -11.90 -25.37
CA LEU A 338 11.15 -11.96 -26.31
C LEU A 338 12.30 -11.04 -25.86
N GLY A 339 13.53 -11.58 -25.93
CA GLY A 339 14.75 -10.88 -25.49
C GLY A 339 14.95 -10.86 -23.97
N GLN A 340 13.99 -11.35 -23.17
CA GLN A 340 14.17 -11.51 -21.73
C GLN A 340 14.92 -12.80 -21.41
N THR A 341 15.84 -12.75 -20.46
CA THR A 341 16.55 -13.94 -19.99
C THR A 341 15.71 -14.72 -18.98
N PRO A 342 15.57 -16.05 -19.11
CA PRO A 342 14.98 -16.90 -18.08
C PRO A 342 15.69 -16.67 -16.75
N ILE A 343 14.95 -16.21 -15.74
CA ILE A 343 15.54 -15.91 -14.44
C ILE A 343 15.64 -17.21 -13.66
N LEU A 344 16.87 -17.65 -13.40
CA LEU A 344 17.17 -18.76 -12.49
C LEU A 344 17.31 -18.21 -11.06
N VAL A 345 16.20 -17.82 -10.43
CA VAL A 345 16.24 -17.53 -8.99
C VAL A 345 15.08 -18.23 -8.26
N PRO A 346 15.35 -19.21 -7.39
CA PRO A 346 14.46 -19.49 -6.26
C PRO A 346 14.48 -18.25 -5.35
N GLY A 347 13.56 -17.31 -5.59
CA GLY A 347 13.41 -16.08 -4.80
C GLY A 347 14.41 -14.96 -5.09
N GLY A 348 14.02 -13.96 -5.89
CA GLY A 348 14.60 -12.61 -5.83
C GLY A 348 15.36 -12.11 -7.07
N GLY A 349 14.70 -11.26 -7.86
CA GLY A 349 15.31 -10.41 -8.88
C GLY A 349 14.39 -9.22 -9.17
N THR A 350 14.63 -8.13 -8.47
CA THR A 350 13.79 -6.94 -8.28
C THR A 350 13.43 -6.17 -9.56
N THR A 351 12.14 -5.89 -9.76
CA THR A 351 11.67 -4.53 -10.13
C THR A 351 10.35 -4.25 -9.39
N THR A 352 10.37 -3.19 -8.58
CA THR A 352 9.30 -2.65 -7.73
C THR A 352 8.85 -3.59 -6.60
N ALA A 353 9.18 -3.21 -5.35
CA ALA A 353 8.51 -3.75 -4.19
C ALA A 353 7.00 -3.61 -4.41
N ILE A 354 6.29 -4.74 -4.52
CA ILE A 354 4.84 -4.76 -4.37
C ILE A 354 4.56 -4.36 -2.92
N SER A 355 4.37 -3.07 -2.68
CA SER A 355 3.93 -2.50 -1.41
C SER A 355 2.42 -2.72 -1.20
N MET A 356 1.92 -3.87 -1.64
CA MET A 356 0.53 -4.27 -1.44
C MET A 356 0.48 -5.76 -1.13
N PHE A 357 0.01 -6.07 0.06
CA PHE A 357 -0.28 -7.41 0.54
C PHE A 357 -1.78 -7.44 0.84
N PRO A 358 -2.49 -8.56 0.56
CA PRO A 358 -3.82 -8.73 1.14
C PRO A 358 -3.71 -8.67 2.67
N ASP A 359 -4.76 -8.20 3.35
CA ASP A 359 -4.78 -8.08 4.82
C ASP A 359 -4.45 -9.41 5.50
N SER A 360 -4.93 -10.52 4.94
CA SER A 360 -4.63 -11.88 5.40
C SER A 360 -3.17 -12.35 5.21
N ALA A 361 -2.28 -11.54 4.63
CA ALA A 361 -0.88 -11.90 4.38
C ALA A 361 0.11 -10.90 4.98
N PHE A 362 -0.35 -9.93 5.77
CA PHE A 362 0.49 -8.97 6.47
C PHE A 362 0.22 -9.00 7.98
N GLU A 363 1.13 -9.64 8.71
CA GLU A 363 1.07 -9.83 10.15
C GLU A 363 2.41 -9.41 10.77
N ILE A 364 2.37 -8.78 11.93
CA ILE A 364 3.56 -8.42 12.71
C ILE A 364 3.56 -9.26 13.98
N PHE A 365 4.54 -10.15 14.15
CA PHE A 365 4.68 -10.98 15.35
C PHE A 365 5.81 -10.50 16.27
N ASP A 366 5.71 -10.83 17.55
CA ASP A 366 6.76 -10.55 18.53
C ASP A 366 7.95 -11.50 18.37
N ASN A 367 9.17 -10.96 18.34
CA ASN A 367 10.40 -11.74 18.14
C ASN A 367 10.78 -12.66 19.32
N GLY A 368 10.10 -12.55 20.48
CA GLY A 368 10.30 -13.44 21.63
C GLY A 368 9.21 -14.50 21.77
N ASP A 369 8.08 -14.32 21.09
CA ASP A 369 6.90 -15.16 21.18
C ASP A 369 6.02 -14.96 19.94
N ASP A 370 6.25 -15.80 18.93
CA ASP A 370 5.55 -15.72 17.64
C ASP A 370 4.04 -15.91 17.74
N SER A 371 3.49 -16.31 18.90
CA SER A 371 2.04 -16.36 19.13
C SER A 371 1.39 -14.99 19.38
N LYS A 372 2.21 -13.94 19.55
CA LYS A 372 1.73 -12.57 19.74
C LYS A 372 1.81 -11.82 18.41
N GLU A 373 0.66 -11.69 17.77
CA GLU A 373 0.54 -11.13 16.42
C GLU A 373 -0.31 -9.84 16.43
N GLY A 374 0.08 -8.88 15.60
CA GLY A 374 -0.72 -7.73 15.20
C GLY A 374 -1.14 -7.89 13.73
N VAL A 375 -2.44 -7.97 13.49
CA VAL A 375 -3.06 -8.16 12.17
C VAL A 375 -3.79 -6.89 11.74
N PHE A 376 -3.77 -6.57 10.44
CA PHE A 376 -4.40 -5.37 9.87
C PHE A 376 -5.61 -5.73 8.99
N GLU A 377 -6.79 -5.87 9.58
CA GLU A 377 -8.04 -6.20 8.88
C GLU A 377 -8.62 -5.00 8.11
N LEU A 378 -8.92 -5.18 6.81
CA LEU A 378 -9.51 -4.13 5.96
C LEU A 378 -10.96 -4.41 5.55
N SER A 379 -11.53 -5.54 5.99
CA SER A 379 -12.90 -5.97 5.70
C SER A 379 -13.99 -4.96 6.09
N GLY A 380 -13.71 -4.04 7.03
CA GLY A 380 -14.60 -2.95 7.42
C GLY A 380 -14.65 -1.75 6.47
N ILE A 381 -13.76 -1.66 5.47
CA ILE A 381 -13.74 -0.56 4.49
C ILE A 381 -14.69 -0.90 3.33
N THR A 382 -15.67 -0.03 3.08
CA THR A 382 -16.61 -0.19 1.95
C THR A 382 -15.85 -0.24 0.61
N THR A 383 -16.22 -1.20 -0.24
CA THR A 383 -15.60 -1.45 -1.55
C THR A 383 -15.39 -0.16 -2.37
N GLY A 384 -14.21 -0.03 -2.97
CA GLY A 384 -13.85 1.11 -3.82
C GLY A 384 -13.25 2.30 -3.07
N ASN A 385 -13.16 2.25 -1.75
CA ASN A 385 -12.56 3.32 -0.94
C ASN A 385 -11.13 2.97 -0.49
N ILE A 386 -10.27 3.99 -0.46
CA ILE A 386 -8.91 3.91 0.11
C ILE A 386 -8.88 4.71 1.42
N ARG A 387 -8.10 4.23 2.39
CA ARG A 387 -7.76 4.95 3.63
C ARG A 387 -6.24 5.09 3.68
N THR A 388 -5.75 6.28 3.99
CA THR A 388 -4.31 6.59 4.07
C THR A 388 -3.96 6.98 5.49
N LEU A 389 -3.00 6.27 6.09
CA LEU A 389 -2.38 6.64 7.36
C LEU A 389 -0.98 7.21 7.07
N THR A 390 -0.75 8.46 7.46
CA THR A 390 0.55 9.13 7.29
C THR A 390 1.22 9.34 8.64
N TRP A 391 2.45 8.87 8.76
CA TRP A 391 3.26 9.04 9.97
C TRP A 391 3.96 10.41 9.96
N PRO A 392 3.99 11.13 11.10
CA PRO A 392 4.82 12.31 11.23
C PRO A 392 6.30 11.90 11.34
N ASP A 393 7.21 12.80 10.98
CA ASP A 393 8.66 12.59 11.08
C ASP A 393 9.18 12.73 12.53
N VAL A 394 8.55 12.01 13.46
CA VAL A 394 8.89 11.92 14.88
C VAL A 394 8.47 10.56 15.43
N SER A 395 9.16 10.06 16.46
CA SER A 395 8.77 8.82 17.14
C SER A 395 7.35 8.92 17.71
N THR A 396 6.44 8.07 17.25
CA THR A 396 5.04 8.04 17.68
C THR A 396 4.53 6.60 17.79
N LYS A 397 3.33 6.39 18.36
CA LYS A 397 2.70 5.09 18.60
C LYS A 397 1.37 5.00 17.86
N MET A 398 1.01 3.84 17.31
CA MET A 398 -0.38 3.55 16.90
C MET A 398 -1.20 3.20 18.14
N TRP A 399 -2.41 3.74 18.25
CA TRP A 399 -3.35 3.41 19.31
C TRP A 399 -4.53 2.64 18.73
N ALA A 400 -4.87 1.47 19.31
CA ALA A 400 -6.07 0.72 18.97
C ALA A 400 -7.12 0.96 20.07
N ASP A 401 -8.36 1.25 19.68
CA ASP A 401 -9.51 1.33 20.58
C ASP A 401 -10.18 -0.04 20.64
N ASP A 402 -10.28 -0.65 21.83
CA ASP A 402 -10.94 -1.94 22.02
C ASP A 402 -12.47 -1.82 22.22
N GLY A 403 -13.01 -0.59 22.15
CA GLY A 403 -14.43 -0.30 22.30
C GLY A 403 -14.97 -0.54 23.73
N SER A 404 -14.12 -0.93 24.67
CA SER A 404 -14.48 -1.22 26.07
C SER A 404 -13.76 -0.33 27.09
N VAL A 405 -12.74 0.43 26.67
CA VAL A 405 -12.08 1.44 27.49
C VAL A 405 -12.46 2.84 26.99
N PRO A 406 -13.14 3.69 27.78
CA PRO A 406 -13.32 5.10 27.44
C PRO A 406 -11.96 5.69 27.12
N LEU A 407 -11.85 6.37 25.97
CA LEU A 407 -10.63 7.04 25.52
C LEU A 407 -10.11 7.98 26.61
N THR A 408 -9.22 7.48 27.48
CA THR A 408 -8.60 8.27 28.55
C THR A 408 -7.40 8.97 27.93
N ALA A 409 -7.70 9.80 26.94
CA ALA A 409 -6.78 10.64 26.23
C ALA A 409 -6.29 11.74 27.18
N ASN A 410 -5.18 11.53 27.87
CA ASN A 410 -4.41 12.64 28.41
C ASN A 410 -3.61 13.26 27.25
N TRP A 411 -4.31 14.03 26.41
CA TRP A 411 -3.72 14.68 25.24
C TRP A 411 -3.00 15.95 25.69
N ASN A 412 -1.69 15.83 25.95
CA ASN A 412 -0.80 16.97 26.12
C ASN A 412 -0.50 17.61 24.75
N VAL A 413 -1.49 18.26 24.15
CA VAL A 413 -1.33 19.10 22.95
C VAL A 413 -1.58 20.56 23.34
N GLY A 414 -0.76 21.48 22.81
CA GLY A 414 -0.81 22.90 23.18
C GLY A 414 -2.12 23.62 22.81
N SER A 415 -2.93 23.06 21.92
CA SER A 415 -4.33 23.46 21.66
C SER A 415 -5.14 22.23 21.28
N PHE A 416 -6.37 22.11 21.79
CA PHE A 416 -7.33 21.09 21.41
C PHE A 416 -8.63 21.78 20.98
N ASP A 417 -8.79 21.97 19.68
CA ASP A 417 -9.97 22.57 19.09
C ASP A 417 -11.03 21.49 18.88
N ILE A 418 -12.06 21.50 19.72
CA ILE A 418 -13.18 20.57 19.61
C ILE A 418 -14.24 21.17 18.70
N THR A 419 -14.42 20.61 17.50
CA THR A 419 -15.59 20.89 16.65
C THR A 419 -16.56 19.72 16.75
N MET A 420 -17.61 19.85 17.57
CA MET A 420 -18.65 18.83 17.72
C MET A 420 -20.02 19.49 17.87
N ASP A 421 -21.07 18.82 17.38
CA ASP A 421 -22.44 19.32 17.47
C ASP A 421 -22.92 19.41 18.93
N ASN A 422 -22.48 18.48 19.79
CA ASN A 422 -22.77 18.46 21.22
C ASN A 422 -21.55 18.02 22.02
N LEU A 423 -21.16 18.81 23.04
CA LEU A 423 -20.16 18.43 24.05
C LEU A 423 -20.86 17.77 25.24
N ILE A 424 -20.81 16.43 25.31
CA ILE A 424 -21.36 15.66 26.43
C ILE A 424 -20.21 15.33 27.41
N LEU A 425 -20.14 16.08 28.51
CA LEU A 425 -19.22 15.81 29.62
C LEU A 425 -19.91 14.82 30.58
N GLY A 426 -19.65 13.52 30.41
CA GLY A 426 -20.39 12.42 31.07
C GLY A 426 -20.37 12.38 32.61
N ALA A 427 -21.00 11.34 33.18
CA ALA A 427 -21.47 11.19 34.58
C ALA A 427 -20.41 11.16 35.73
N ASN A 428 -19.21 11.71 35.54
CA ASN A 428 -18.19 11.82 36.59
C ASN A 428 -18.32 13.18 37.32
N PRO A 429 -18.33 13.28 38.66
CA PRO A 429 -18.55 14.54 39.38
C PRO A 429 -17.53 15.67 39.12
N SER A 430 -16.39 15.40 38.47
CA SER A 430 -15.39 16.41 38.09
C SER A 430 -15.45 16.73 36.60
N ILE A 431 -16.45 17.50 36.18
CA ILE A 431 -16.76 17.71 34.75
C ILE A 431 -15.84 18.73 34.07
N ILE A 432 -15.31 19.73 34.79
CA ILE A 432 -14.23 20.62 34.30
C ILE A 432 -13.34 21.03 35.48
N SER A 433 -12.17 20.38 35.66
CA SER A 433 -11.15 20.84 36.61
C SER A 433 -9.99 21.48 35.86
N SER A 434 -9.78 22.77 36.05
CA SER A 434 -8.70 23.53 35.45
C SER A 434 -7.83 24.16 36.55
N ALA A 435 -6.51 24.17 36.35
CA ALA A 435 -5.59 24.94 37.20
C ALA A 435 -5.65 26.45 36.90
N ASN A 436 -6.25 26.82 35.76
CA ASN A 436 -6.38 28.19 35.25
C ASN A 436 -7.86 28.57 35.07
N ALA A 437 -8.15 29.84 34.80
CA ALA A 437 -9.50 30.30 34.51
C ALA A 437 -10.09 29.61 33.26
N ILE A 438 -11.42 29.41 33.28
CA ILE A 438 -12.18 28.87 32.15
C ILE A 438 -12.84 30.05 31.43
N GLN A 439 -12.60 30.20 30.13
CA GLN A 439 -13.11 31.31 29.32
C GLN A 439 -14.16 30.82 28.33
N LEU A 440 -15.34 31.44 28.32
CA LEU A 440 -16.40 31.18 27.33
C LEU A 440 -16.44 32.31 26.30
N LYS A 441 -15.93 32.05 25.09
CA LYS A 441 -15.80 33.02 23.97
C LYS A 441 -16.77 32.69 22.84
N PRO A 442 -18.02 33.19 22.86
CA PRO A 442 -19.09 32.72 21.97
C PRO A 442 -18.95 33.08 20.49
N SER A 443 -17.96 33.89 20.09
CA SER A 443 -17.81 34.39 18.71
C SER A 443 -16.36 34.42 18.21
N GLY A 444 -15.41 33.85 18.95
CA GLY A 444 -13.98 34.01 18.68
C GLY A 444 -13.44 35.41 19.02
N ASP A 445 -14.29 36.28 19.58
CA ASP A 445 -13.87 37.55 20.16
C ASP A 445 -12.95 37.28 21.35
N THR A 446 -11.75 37.85 21.30
CA THR A 446 -10.75 37.71 22.35
C THR A 446 -10.89 38.76 23.44
N ASP A 447 -11.69 39.79 23.19
CA ASP A 447 -11.78 40.96 24.02
C ASP A 447 -13.01 40.86 24.93
N ASP A 448 -14.14 40.35 24.40
CA ASP A 448 -15.41 40.24 25.12
C ASP A 448 -15.78 38.77 25.46
N TYR A 449 -15.71 38.39 26.75
CA TYR A 449 -16.04 37.01 27.20
C TYR A 449 -16.36 36.89 28.69
N LEU A 450 -16.92 35.73 29.09
CA LEU A 450 -17.09 35.36 30.50
C LEU A 450 -15.92 34.50 30.97
N GLU A 451 -15.30 34.89 32.08
CA GLU A 451 -14.24 34.18 32.76
C GLU A 451 -14.74 33.58 34.09
N PHE A 452 -14.60 32.28 34.24
CA PHE A 452 -14.86 31.55 35.48
C PHE A 452 -13.51 31.27 36.15
N SER A 453 -13.31 31.83 37.34
CA SER A 453 -12.06 31.68 38.08
C SER A 453 -12.30 31.61 39.58
N THR A 454 -11.32 31.08 40.31
CA THR A 454 -11.32 31.10 41.77
C THR A 454 -10.29 32.10 42.26
N ASN A 455 -10.70 33.09 43.05
CA ASN A 455 -9.81 34.04 43.70
C ASN A 455 -9.93 33.86 45.21
N SER A 456 -8.84 33.46 45.88
CA SER A 456 -8.81 33.21 47.33
C SER A 456 -9.97 32.32 47.81
N ASP A 457 -10.15 31.18 47.13
CA ASP A 457 -11.22 30.19 47.39
C ASP A 457 -12.66 30.67 47.13
N VAL A 458 -12.83 31.82 46.45
CA VAL A 458 -14.14 32.32 46.00
C VAL A 458 -14.29 32.11 44.50
N PRO A 459 -15.19 31.21 44.05
CA PRO A 459 -15.58 31.12 42.65
C PRO A 459 -16.20 32.44 42.19
N SER A 460 -15.75 32.93 41.04
CA SER A 460 -16.16 34.19 40.47
C SER A 460 -16.46 34.03 38.99
N ILE A 461 -17.46 34.79 38.52
CA ILE A 461 -17.76 34.99 37.11
C ILE A 461 -17.42 36.43 36.81
N LYS A 462 -16.52 36.66 35.87
CA LYS A 462 -16.06 37.98 35.48
C LYS A 462 -16.35 38.23 34.01
N ILE A 463 -16.86 39.41 33.70
CA ILE A 463 -16.97 39.90 32.32
C ILE A 463 -15.61 40.51 31.98
N ILE A 464 -14.97 39.96 30.94
CA ILE A 464 -13.77 40.55 30.34
C ILE A 464 -14.19 41.25 29.06
N GLY A 465 -13.67 42.45 28.85
CA GLY A 465 -14.19 43.36 27.82
C GLY A 465 -15.59 43.87 28.15
N GLY A 466 -16.18 44.63 27.23
CA GLY A 466 -17.50 45.25 27.37
C GLY A 466 -17.74 45.95 28.71
N SER A 467 -19.01 46.17 29.04
CA SER A 467 -19.44 46.59 30.39
C SER A 467 -20.59 45.76 30.95
N ASP A 468 -21.31 45.03 30.09
CA ASP A 468 -22.63 44.50 30.42
C ASP A 468 -22.70 42.98 30.16
N LEU A 469 -23.38 42.27 31.07
CA LEU A 469 -23.86 40.91 30.82
C LEU A 469 -25.30 41.01 30.34
N LEU A 470 -25.54 40.65 29.07
CA LEU A 470 -26.86 40.65 28.47
C LEU A 470 -27.53 39.29 28.68
N LEU A 471 -28.64 39.27 29.42
CA LEU A 471 -29.51 38.11 29.57
C LEU A 471 -30.73 38.30 28.67
N GLU A 472 -30.85 37.47 27.65
CA GLU A 472 -31.96 37.50 26.70
C GLU A 472 -32.59 36.11 26.58
N SER A 473 -33.90 36.09 26.33
CA SER A 473 -34.63 34.87 25.99
C SER A 473 -35.46 35.11 24.74
N ASP A 474 -35.40 34.14 23.84
CA ASP A 474 -36.27 33.97 22.67
C ASP A 474 -37.65 33.40 23.05
N ASN A 475 -37.83 33.01 24.31
CA ASN A 475 -39.07 32.49 24.86
C ASN A 475 -40.07 33.61 25.20
N VAL A 476 -41.35 33.24 25.28
CA VAL A 476 -42.51 34.14 25.26
C VAL A 476 -42.89 34.73 26.63
N GLY A 477 -42.26 34.29 27.73
CA GLY A 477 -42.71 34.59 29.09
C GLY A 477 -41.82 35.56 29.87
N ILE A 478 -40.74 35.04 30.47
CA ILE A 478 -39.95 35.71 31.51
C ILE A 478 -38.46 35.57 31.19
N VAL A 479 -37.70 36.64 31.42
CA VAL A 479 -36.22 36.60 31.53
C VAL A 479 -35.88 36.85 33.00
N GLU A 480 -35.10 35.97 33.63
CA GLU A 480 -34.75 36.12 35.04
C GLU A 480 -33.29 35.75 35.35
N LEU A 481 -32.72 36.44 36.34
CA LEU A 481 -31.55 35.98 37.09
C LEU A 481 -32.06 35.39 38.41
N PHE A 482 -31.83 34.08 38.59
CA PHE A 482 -32.34 33.35 39.74
C PHE A 482 -31.21 32.82 40.62
N VAL A 483 -31.12 33.33 41.86
CA VAL A 483 -30.14 32.90 42.86
C VAL A 483 -30.89 32.18 43.98
N GLN A 484 -30.64 30.89 44.15
CA GLN A 484 -31.32 30.04 45.13
C GLN A 484 -30.31 29.31 46.03
N GLU A 485 -30.51 29.39 47.34
CA GLU A 485 -29.87 28.49 48.32
C GLU A 485 -30.67 27.18 48.42
N SER A 486 -32.00 27.27 48.30
CA SER A 486 -32.93 26.13 48.29
C SER A 486 -34.20 26.49 47.54
N ASN A 487 -35.10 25.51 47.35
CA ASN A 487 -36.41 25.73 46.72
C ASN A 487 -37.32 26.71 47.50
N ILE A 488 -36.95 27.13 48.71
CA ILE A 488 -37.70 28.07 49.55
C ILE A 488 -36.92 29.35 49.91
N LYS A 489 -35.61 29.41 49.61
CA LYS A 489 -34.74 30.56 49.90
C LYS A 489 -34.08 31.03 48.61
N ASN A 490 -34.64 32.08 48.03
CA ASN A 490 -34.15 32.60 46.77
C ASN A 490 -34.35 34.12 46.65
N ILE A 491 -33.59 34.69 45.72
CA ILE A 491 -33.73 36.03 45.22
C ILE A 491 -33.83 35.93 43.70
N GLN A 492 -34.84 36.58 43.12
CA GLN A 492 -35.04 36.62 41.68
C GLN A 492 -35.10 38.08 41.20
N LEU A 493 -34.30 38.42 40.21
CA LEU A 493 -34.51 39.60 39.39
C LEU A 493 -35.18 39.13 38.10
N PHE A 494 -36.39 39.57 37.83
CA PHE A 494 -37.17 39.08 36.69
C PHE A 494 -37.78 40.20 35.87
N TRP A 495 -38.00 39.89 34.60
CA TRP A 495 -38.78 40.70 33.67
C TRP A 495 -39.79 39.82 32.95
N ASP A 496 -41.06 40.07 33.22
CA ASP A 496 -42.18 39.37 32.60
C ASP A 496 -42.72 40.18 31.43
N LYS A 497 -42.48 39.68 30.21
CA LYS A 497 -42.94 40.31 28.97
C LYS A 497 -44.46 40.20 28.80
N THR A 498 -45.08 39.17 29.39
CA THR A 498 -46.51 38.90 29.28
C THR A 498 -47.32 39.80 30.20
N ASN A 499 -46.86 39.94 31.45
CA ASN A 499 -47.54 40.76 32.46
C ASN A 499 -47.03 42.22 32.51
N ILE A 500 -45.96 42.55 31.78
CA ILE A 500 -45.34 43.88 31.74
C ILE A 500 -44.90 44.31 33.15
N VAL A 501 -44.28 43.40 33.87
CA VAL A 501 -43.78 43.64 35.23
C VAL A 501 -42.31 43.25 35.29
N GLY A 502 -41.47 44.17 35.78
CA GLY A 502 -40.14 43.87 36.29
C GLY A 502 -40.15 43.90 37.81
N GLY A 503 -39.39 43.05 38.45
CA GLY A 503 -39.38 43.00 39.91
C GLY A 503 -38.15 42.34 40.51
N LEU A 504 -37.98 42.59 41.81
CA LEU A 504 -37.08 41.86 42.68
C LEU A 504 -37.94 41.07 43.65
N LEU A 505 -37.93 39.75 43.54
CA LEU A 505 -38.65 38.85 44.43
C LEU A 505 -37.66 38.22 45.40
N CYS A 506 -37.96 38.29 46.69
CA CYS A 506 -37.22 37.61 47.76
C CYS A 506 -38.21 36.82 48.60
N THR A 507 -37.90 35.56 48.92
CA THR A 507 -38.77 34.75 49.81
C THR A 507 -38.59 35.08 51.30
N HIS A 508 -37.62 35.93 51.60
CA HIS A 508 -37.21 36.38 52.94
C HIS A 508 -37.00 37.90 52.90
N PRO A 509 -36.83 38.57 54.04
CA PRO A 509 -36.58 40.00 54.06
C PRO A 509 -35.42 40.39 53.14
N LEU A 510 -35.60 41.49 52.41
CA LEU A 510 -34.57 42.06 51.55
C LEU A 510 -33.87 43.19 52.31
N ASP A 511 -32.59 43.00 52.59
CA ASP A 511 -31.74 44.00 53.23
C ASP A 511 -31.09 44.90 52.17
N LEU A 512 -31.21 46.22 52.35
CA LEU A 512 -30.53 47.24 51.56
C LEU A 512 -29.42 47.86 52.41
N ARG A 513 -28.19 47.35 52.25
CA ARG A 513 -27.02 47.76 53.03
C ARG A 513 -26.19 48.77 52.26
N ALA A 514 -26.06 49.99 52.78
CA ALA A 514 -25.20 51.01 52.19
C ALA A 514 -23.81 51.00 52.84
N SER A 515 -22.78 51.43 52.10
CA SER A 515 -21.44 51.79 52.63
C SER A 515 -20.59 50.69 53.29
N GLY A 516 -20.95 49.42 53.16
CA GLY A 516 -20.18 48.30 53.74
C GLY A 516 -20.41 48.12 55.24
N ASP A 517 -21.36 48.84 55.82
CA ASP A 517 -21.87 48.57 57.15
C ASP A 517 -22.71 47.29 57.13
N THR A 518 -22.35 46.33 57.97
CA THR A 518 -23.03 45.03 58.03
C THR A 518 -24.14 44.99 59.07
N ASP A 519 -24.23 46.01 59.92
CA ASP A 519 -24.99 45.98 61.16
C ASP A 519 -26.18 46.94 61.08
N ASP A 520 -26.05 48.03 60.31
CA ASP A 520 -27.07 49.06 60.11
C ASP A 520 -27.60 49.07 58.65
N TYR A 521 -28.90 48.81 58.46
CA TYR A 521 -29.50 48.77 57.12
C TYR A 521 -31.03 48.96 57.08
N ILE A 522 -31.55 49.27 55.89
CA ILE A 522 -32.99 49.24 55.61
C ILE A 522 -33.38 47.80 55.27
N GLN A 523 -34.48 47.32 55.83
CA GLN A 523 -35.01 46.00 55.54
C GLN A 523 -36.44 46.10 54.99
N LEU A 524 -36.67 45.47 53.84
CA LEU A 524 -38.01 45.27 53.28
C LEU A 524 -38.52 43.91 53.71
N THR A 525 -39.61 43.87 54.47
CA THR A 525 -40.19 42.65 55.02
C THR A 525 -41.70 42.61 54.85
N THR A 526 -42.31 41.47 55.15
CA THR A 526 -43.76 41.34 55.26
C THR A 526 -44.11 40.77 56.62
N VAL A 527 -44.88 41.51 57.43
CA VAL A 527 -45.39 41.02 58.73
C VAL A 527 -46.91 40.96 58.63
N ALA A 528 -47.49 39.78 58.87
CA ALA A 528 -48.93 39.55 58.77
C ALA A 528 -49.55 40.03 57.44
N ASN A 529 -48.87 39.76 56.31
CA ASN A 529 -49.23 40.18 54.95
C ASN A 529 -49.19 41.70 54.69
N VAL A 530 -48.50 42.49 55.51
CA VAL A 530 -48.27 43.93 55.30
C VAL A 530 -46.80 44.16 54.93
N PRO A 531 -46.49 44.74 53.76
CA PRO A 531 -45.14 45.19 53.41
C PRO A 531 -44.67 46.29 54.36
N ILE A 532 -43.45 46.15 54.87
CA ILE A 532 -42.86 47.08 55.82
C ILE A 532 -41.48 47.48 55.32
N ILE A 533 -41.20 48.79 55.34
CA ILE A 533 -39.86 49.37 55.24
C ILE A 533 -39.40 49.63 56.68
N GLY A 534 -38.52 48.76 57.19
CA GLY A 534 -37.95 48.88 58.53
C GLY A 534 -36.48 49.26 58.50
N THR A 535 -35.94 49.56 59.68
CA THR A 535 -34.49 49.63 59.91
C THR A 535 -34.05 48.50 60.84
N VAL A 536 -32.83 48.01 60.64
CA VAL A 536 -32.16 47.06 61.53
C VAL A 536 -30.86 47.70 62.01
N GLY A 537 -30.53 47.50 63.28
CA GLY A 537 -29.36 48.10 63.93
C GLY A 537 -29.70 49.39 64.68
N ASN A 538 -28.69 50.22 64.93
CA ASN A 538 -28.82 51.53 65.58
C ASN A 538 -28.94 52.65 64.53
N CYS A 539 -29.83 52.47 63.55
CA CYS A 539 -30.05 53.44 62.48
C CYS A 539 -31.50 53.91 62.37
N ASP A 540 -31.65 55.16 61.93
CA ASP A 540 -32.93 55.81 61.69
C ASP A 540 -33.31 55.75 60.20
N LEU A 541 -34.61 55.60 59.91
CA LEU A 541 -35.13 55.80 58.56
C LEU A 541 -35.40 57.29 58.33
N LYS A 542 -34.56 57.91 57.50
CA LYS A 542 -34.78 59.30 57.06
C LYS A 542 -35.42 59.32 55.68
N ILE A 543 -36.68 59.73 55.62
CA ILE A 543 -37.38 60.04 54.36
C ILE A 543 -37.31 61.55 54.14
N THR A 544 -36.80 62.00 53.00
CA THR A 544 -36.70 63.41 52.66
C THR A 544 -37.22 63.62 51.26
N SER A 545 -38.10 64.60 51.09
CA SER A 545 -38.56 65.05 49.78
C SER A 545 -37.83 66.34 49.41
N SER A 546 -36.99 66.28 48.36
CA SER A 546 -36.33 67.48 47.82
C SER A 546 -37.31 68.40 47.08
N SER A 547 -38.45 67.87 46.63
CA SER A 547 -39.54 68.58 45.97
C SER A 547 -40.64 69.06 46.91
N GLY A 548 -40.57 68.73 48.21
CA GLY A 548 -41.37 69.36 49.27
C GLY A 548 -42.61 68.63 49.74
N GLU A 549 -42.90 67.43 49.23
CA GLU A 549 -44.11 66.66 49.62
C GLU A 549 -43.79 65.19 49.93
N ILE A 550 -44.40 64.68 51.00
CA ILE A 550 -44.50 63.27 51.34
C ILE A 550 -46.00 63.00 51.48
N ASP A 551 -46.57 62.29 50.52
CA ASP A 551 -48.01 62.01 50.46
C ASP A 551 -48.32 60.60 50.99
N PHE A 552 -49.46 60.47 51.66
CA PHE A 552 -50.02 59.20 52.13
C PHE A 552 -51.44 58.99 51.56
N ASP A 553 -51.82 59.70 50.49
CA ASP A 553 -53.12 59.65 49.82
C ASP A 553 -54.30 59.77 50.82
N ASN A 554 -55.10 58.70 50.95
CA ASN A 554 -56.25 58.63 51.84
C ASN A 554 -55.98 57.76 53.08
N GLU A 555 -54.71 57.50 53.41
CA GLU A 555 -54.29 56.74 54.56
C GLU A 555 -54.00 57.61 55.79
N ASN A 556 -54.20 57.02 56.98
CA ASN A 556 -53.92 57.69 58.24
C ASN A 556 -52.42 57.60 58.58
N LEU A 557 -51.79 58.72 58.92
CA LEU A 557 -50.47 58.73 59.59
C LEU A 557 -50.65 58.47 61.09
N THR A 558 -50.13 57.35 61.59
CA THR A 558 -50.14 57.02 63.02
C THR A 558 -48.71 57.04 63.57
N THR A 559 -48.45 57.78 64.65
CA THR A 559 -47.16 57.80 65.35
C THR A 559 -47.33 57.37 66.80
N LEU A 560 -46.38 56.59 67.34
CA LEU A 560 -46.32 56.32 68.79
C LEU A 560 -45.54 57.41 69.56
N GLY A 561 -44.72 58.18 68.85
CA GLY A 561 -43.97 59.33 69.37
C GLY A 561 -44.52 60.67 68.89
N THR A 562 -43.73 61.72 69.08
CA THR A 562 -44.06 63.09 68.67
C THR A 562 -44.04 63.25 67.15
N LEU A 563 -45.10 63.83 66.60
CA LEU A 563 -45.07 64.42 65.26
C LEU A 563 -44.55 65.86 65.37
N ASP A 564 -43.27 66.07 65.10
CA ASP A 564 -42.68 67.42 65.02
C ASP A 564 -42.89 67.96 63.61
N CYS A 565 -43.74 68.98 63.48
CA CYS A 565 -44.02 69.65 62.22
C CYS A 565 -44.03 71.17 62.44
N GLY A 566 -43.47 71.92 61.48
CA GLY A 566 -43.36 73.38 61.62
C GLY A 566 -44.73 74.07 61.65
N ALA A 567 -45.57 73.79 60.64
CA ALA A 567 -46.96 74.23 60.60
C ALA A 567 -47.83 73.05 60.15
N ALA A 568 -48.88 72.74 60.93
CA ALA A 568 -49.88 71.74 60.58
C ALA A 568 -51.13 72.44 60.03
N THR A 569 -51.56 72.06 58.82
CA THR A 569 -52.88 72.44 58.27
C THR A 569 -53.73 71.19 58.19
N LEU A 570 -54.85 71.15 58.90
CA LEU A 570 -55.78 70.01 58.89
C LEU A 570 -56.96 70.33 57.98
N GLY A 571 -57.23 69.46 57.01
CA GLY A 571 -58.42 69.57 56.15
C GLY A 571 -59.74 69.26 56.86
N GLY A 572 -59.69 68.81 58.12
CA GLY A 572 -60.83 68.47 58.97
C GLY A 572 -60.60 68.83 60.44
N ASN A 573 -61.42 68.27 61.34
CA ASN A 573 -61.38 68.58 62.76
C ASN A 573 -60.11 68.04 63.44
N LEU A 574 -59.51 68.83 64.34
CA LEU A 574 -58.59 68.32 65.35
C LEU A 574 -59.40 67.76 66.53
N ILE A 575 -59.30 66.46 66.79
CA ILE A 575 -59.94 65.82 67.95
C ILE A 575 -58.85 65.52 68.98
N ILE A 576 -59.05 65.99 70.21
CA ILE A 576 -58.14 65.73 71.34
C ILE A 576 -58.87 64.83 72.32
N PRO A 577 -58.33 63.66 72.67
CA PRO A 577 -58.97 62.74 73.61
C PRO A 577 -58.98 63.32 75.03
N ASP A 578 -59.84 62.78 75.91
CA ASP A 578 -60.12 63.31 77.27
C ASP A 578 -58.89 63.54 78.19
N ALA A 579 -57.71 63.01 77.85
CA ALA A 579 -56.46 63.21 78.59
C ALA A 579 -55.39 64.05 77.85
N GLY A 580 -55.70 64.60 76.67
CA GLY A 580 -54.78 65.40 75.87
C GLY A 580 -54.85 66.90 76.19
N TYR A 581 -53.71 67.59 76.12
CA TYR A 581 -53.61 69.03 76.35
C TYR A 581 -53.15 69.72 75.06
N ILE A 582 -53.79 70.86 74.72
CA ILE A 582 -53.19 71.84 73.79
C ILE A 582 -52.41 72.84 74.63
N GLY A 583 -51.12 73.02 74.35
CA GLY A 583 -50.31 74.01 75.06
C GLY A 583 -48.88 74.09 74.53
N SER A 584 -48.15 75.12 74.97
CA SER A 584 -46.71 75.22 74.76
C SER A 584 -45.97 74.86 76.04
N VAL A 585 -44.85 74.14 75.88
CA VAL A 585 -43.92 73.85 76.98
C VAL A 585 -43.08 75.06 77.37
N SER A 586 -43.01 76.11 76.54
CA SER A 586 -42.14 77.27 76.74
C SER A 586 -42.87 78.55 77.17
N HIS A 587 -44.20 78.62 77.05
CA HIS A 587 -44.98 79.81 77.44
C HIS A 587 -46.35 79.43 78.02
N THR A 588 -46.72 80.03 79.15
CA THR A 588 -47.96 79.78 79.90
C THR A 588 -49.26 80.31 79.25
N ASN A 589 -49.19 80.89 78.05
CA ASN A 589 -50.32 81.57 77.38
C ASN A 589 -50.47 81.15 75.90
N ALA A 590 -49.91 80.02 75.50
CA ALA A 590 -49.55 79.76 74.10
C ALA A 590 -50.64 79.18 73.18
N ILE A 591 -51.93 79.36 73.50
CA ILE A 591 -52.97 79.21 72.48
C ILE A 591 -53.22 80.61 71.92
N GLN A 592 -52.47 80.98 70.88
CA GLN A 592 -52.72 82.20 70.12
C GLN A 592 -53.81 81.89 69.09
N ILE A 593 -55.01 82.41 69.32
CA ILE A 593 -56.12 82.42 68.36
C ILE A 593 -55.98 83.73 67.58
N GLU A 594 -55.98 83.67 66.24
CA GLU A 594 -55.83 84.87 65.41
C GLU A 594 -57.01 85.84 65.57
N ALA A 595 -56.89 87.05 65.00
CA ALA A 595 -57.62 88.25 65.39
C ALA A 595 -59.14 88.24 65.20
N ASP A 596 -59.75 87.21 64.59
CA ASP A 596 -61.20 87.04 64.55
C ASP A 596 -61.74 86.21 65.74
N GLY A 597 -60.88 85.52 66.51
CA GLY A 597 -61.15 85.09 67.88
C GLY A 597 -62.30 84.11 68.10
N ASP A 598 -62.92 83.60 67.02
CA ASP A 598 -64.11 82.78 67.12
C ASP A 598 -63.75 81.34 67.48
N ILE A 599 -63.93 81.00 68.76
CA ILE A 599 -64.05 79.61 69.18
C ILE A 599 -65.54 79.24 69.06
N VAL A 600 -65.90 78.48 68.03
CA VAL A 600 -67.25 77.89 67.93
C VAL A 600 -67.29 76.65 68.82
N ILE A 601 -67.79 76.79 70.05
CA ILE A 601 -68.09 75.68 70.94
C ILE A 601 -69.53 75.23 70.64
N ASP A 602 -69.70 74.17 69.86
CA ASP A 602 -71.02 73.67 69.39
C ASP A 602 -71.77 72.79 70.41
N GLN A 603 -71.29 72.68 71.65
CA GLN A 603 -72.03 71.96 72.70
C GLN A 603 -72.25 72.86 73.91
N TYR A 604 -73.53 73.13 74.17
CA TYR A 604 -73.99 73.60 75.47
C TYR A 604 -73.47 72.63 76.54
N LEU A 605 -72.57 73.11 77.39
CA LEU A 605 -72.24 72.45 78.66
C LEU A 605 -73.55 72.27 79.44
N THR A 606 -74.07 71.05 79.48
CA THR A 606 -75.11 70.62 80.43
C THR A 606 -74.47 70.03 81.66
#